data_AF-A0A1F7IAS6-F1
#
_entry.id   AF-A0A1F7IAS6-F1
#
_cell.length_a   1.000
_cell.length_b   1.000
_cell.length_c   1.000
_cell.angle_alpha   90.00
_cell.angle_beta   90.00
_cell.angle_gamma   90.00
#
_symmetry.space_group_name_H-M   'P 1'
#
loop_
_entity.id
_entity.type
_entity.pdbx_description
1 polymer ?
#
loop_
_entity_poly.entity_id
_entity_poly.type
_entity_poly.pdbx_seq_one_letter_code
_entity_poly.pdbx_strand_id
1 'polypeptide(L)'
;MKTLTVQYDQSLVEKWRIGNLSSNWKKKYPDLFDADDLRIALTQPSYHFAEWIAAIYFYKQGYKILVEQYIYAPHVRKLAIIKEKLGDKGLAFLRRKEIGGKVQPPDLFIYNEKKFFFAEVKTPKDRLRELQKKFFEEIEKYFSTTVKIVNLINK
;
A
#
# COMPACT_ATOMS: atom_id res chain seq x y z
N MET A 1 -14.91 -3.27 -5.91
CA MET A 1 -13.83 -3.77 -5.03
C MET A 1 -13.82 -5.30 -4.95
N LYS A 2 -12.64 -5.93 -4.94
CA LYS A 2 -12.48 -7.38 -4.76
C LYS A 2 -11.74 -7.69 -3.46
N THR A 3 -12.18 -8.69 -2.71
CA THR A 3 -11.52 -9.09 -1.45
C THR A 3 -10.59 -10.27 -1.68
N LEU A 4 -9.46 -10.28 -1.00
CA LEU A 4 -8.57 -11.43 -0.90
C LEU A 4 -7.98 -11.56 0.50
N THR A 5 -7.57 -12.76 0.84
CA THR A 5 -7.01 -13.09 2.15
C THR A 5 -5.53 -13.43 1.99
N VAL A 6 -4.68 -12.81 2.80
CA VAL A 6 -3.26 -13.15 2.92
C VAL A 6 -3.00 -13.65 4.32
N GLN A 7 -2.50 -14.87 4.41
CA GLN A 7 -2.06 -15.47 5.67
C GLN A 7 -0.65 -15.02 6.02
N TYR A 8 -0.41 -14.77 7.30
CA TYR A 8 0.94 -14.55 7.82
C TYR A 8 1.15 -15.34 9.11
N ASP A 9 2.41 -15.61 9.42
CA ASP A 9 2.82 -16.27 10.66
C ASP A 9 2.93 -15.21 11.76
N GLN A 10 2.21 -15.39 12.88
CA GLN A 10 2.22 -14.47 14.02
C GLN A 10 3.63 -14.16 14.55
N SER A 11 4.57 -15.11 14.45
CA SER A 11 5.96 -14.91 14.88
C SER A 11 6.67 -13.79 14.10
N LEU A 12 6.18 -13.43 12.91
CA LEU A 12 6.68 -12.30 12.14
C LEU A 12 6.31 -10.95 12.78
N VAL A 13 5.18 -10.85 13.47
CA VAL A 13 4.79 -9.62 14.18
C VAL A 13 5.78 -9.30 15.29
N GLU A 14 6.21 -10.32 16.03
CA GLU A 14 7.20 -10.14 17.09
C GLU A 14 8.56 -9.73 16.52
N LYS A 15 9.01 -10.43 15.46
CA LYS A 15 10.25 -10.08 14.73
C LYS A 15 10.22 -8.67 14.14
N TRP A 16 9.03 -8.19 13.77
CA TRP A 16 8.81 -6.82 13.29
C TRP A 16 8.99 -5.79 14.40
N ARG A 17 8.34 -6.01 15.56
CA ARG A 17 8.40 -5.08 16.69
C ARG A 17 9.82 -4.86 17.21
N ILE A 18 10.65 -5.90 17.20
CA ILE A 18 12.06 -5.81 17.59
C ILE A 18 12.97 -5.19 16.50
N GLY A 19 12.42 -4.74 15.36
CA GLY A 19 13.12 -4.01 14.30
C GLY A 19 13.99 -4.85 13.34
N ASN A 20 14.26 -6.11 13.70
CA ASN A 20 15.08 -7.00 12.87
C ASN A 20 14.42 -7.36 11.54
N LEU A 21 13.09 -7.48 11.50
CA LEU A 21 12.40 -7.95 10.31
C LEU A 21 12.36 -6.93 9.17
N SER A 22 12.04 -5.67 9.45
CA SER A 22 11.97 -4.61 8.42
C SER A 22 13.34 -4.40 7.76
N SER A 23 14.40 -4.39 8.57
CA SER A 23 15.79 -4.33 8.08
C SER A 23 16.14 -5.53 7.19
N ASN A 24 15.79 -6.74 7.61
CA ASN A 24 16.04 -7.96 6.83
C ASN A 24 15.24 -7.98 5.52
N TRP A 25 13.99 -7.52 5.54
CA TRP A 25 13.16 -7.44 4.34
C TRP A 25 13.64 -6.36 3.38
N LYS A 26 14.13 -5.21 3.85
CA LYS A 26 14.75 -4.21 2.98
C LYS A 26 15.99 -4.77 2.26
N LYS A 27 16.82 -5.55 2.96
CA LYS A 27 17.98 -6.24 2.36
C LYS A 27 17.55 -7.30 1.36
N LYS A 28 16.51 -8.07 1.67
CA LYS A 28 16.03 -9.18 0.84
C LYS A 28 15.26 -8.71 -0.40
N TYR A 29 14.54 -7.59 -0.30
CA TYR A 29 13.70 -7.02 -1.36
C TYR A 29 14.10 -5.55 -1.61
N PRO A 30 15.33 -5.29 -2.11
CA PRO A 30 15.88 -3.94 -2.19
C PRO A 30 15.09 -3.01 -3.12
N ASP A 31 14.42 -3.57 -4.14
CA ASP A 31 13.61 -2.82 -5.11
C ASP A 31 12.16 -2.59 -4.65
N LEU A 32 11.72 -3.31 -3.62
CA LEU A 32 10.35 -3.24 -3.09
C LEU A 32 10.22 -2.11 -2.07
N PHE A 33 11.15 -2.06 -1.12
CA PHE A 33 11.17 -1.07 -0.05
C PHE A 33 12.33 -0.10 -0.28
N ASP A 34 12.11 1.19 -0.09
CA ASP A 34 13.19 2.18 -0.10
C ASP A 34 13.70 2.52 1.30
N ALA A 35 14.66 3.46 1.37
CA ALA A 35 15.26 3.87 2.63
C ALA A 35 14.24 4.60 3.53
N ASP A 36 13.28 5.31 2.94
CA ASP A 36 12.23 6.00 3.70
C ASP A 36 11.22 5.01 4.26
N ASP A 37 10.83 3.99 3.49
CA ASP A 37 9.99 2.89 3.98
C ASP A 37 10.63 2.26 5.22
N LEU A 38 11.92 1.91 5.14
CA LEU A 38 12.65 1.33 6.27
C LEU A 38 12.72 2.29 7.47
N ARG A 39 13.06 3.57 7.23
CA ARG A 39 13.14 4.59 8.28
C ARG A 39 11.80 4.72 9.01
N ILE A 40 10.70 4.80 8.27
CA ILE A 40 9.34 4.92 8.83
C ILE A 40 9.02 3.67 9.66
N ALA A 41 9.23 2.47 9.10
CA ALA A 41 8.98 1.21 9.80
C ALA A 41 9.78 1.08 11.12
N LEU A 42 11.03 1.52 11.15
CA LEU A 42 11.86 1.50 12.37
C LEU A 42 11.39 2.53 13.41
N THR A 43 10.93 3.71 12.99
CA THR A 43 10.42 4.74 13.91
C THR A 43 8.99 4.48 14.38
N GLN A 44 8.25 3.62 13.67
CA GLN A 44 6.84 3.31 13.94
C GLN A 44 6.63 1.78 13.97
N PRO A 45 7.29 1.05 14.88
CA PRO A 45 7.33 -0.42 14.87
C PRO A 45 5.97 -1.10 15.15
N SER A 46 4.98 -0.34 15.62
CA SER A 46 3.61 -0.83 15.80
C SER A 46 2.76 -0.75 14.51
N TYR A 47 3.28 -0.13 13.46
CA TYR A 47 2.59 0.14 12.20
C TYR A 47 3.33 -0.48 11.01
N HIS A 48 2.76 -0.40 9.81
CA HIS A 48 3.39 -0.75 8.52
C HIS A 48 3.64 -2.25 8.28
N PHE A 49 3.59 -3.09 9.31
CA PHE A 49 3.77 -4.55 9.19
C PHE A 49 2.81 -5.15 8.16
N ALA A 50 1.53 -4.75 8.22
CA ALA A 50 0.49 -5.32 7.40
C ALA A 50 0.71 -4.98 5.91
N GLU A 51 1.04 -3.72 5.66
CA GLU A 51 1.33 -3.15 4.36
C GLU A 51 2.55 -3.83 3.74
N TRP A 52 3.61 -4.08 4.53
CA TRP A 52 4.81 -4.78 4.07
C TRP A 52 4.54 -6.25 3.74
N ILE A 53 3.75 -6.97 4.54
CA ILE A 53 3.34 -8.35 4.25
C ILE A 53 2.58 -8.40 2.92
N ALA A 54 1.60 -7.52 2.74
CA ALA A 54 0.81 -7.45 1.51
C ALA A 54 1.68 -7.08 0.30
N ALA A 55 2.61 -6.14 0.46
CA ALA A 55 3.57 -5.76 -0.58
C ALA A 55 4.44 -6.96 -0.99
N ILE A 56 5.00 -7.71 -0.04
CA ILE A 56 5.80 -8.91 -0.31
C ILE A 56 4.95 -9.98 -1.03
N TYR A 57 3.68 -10.15 -0.65
CA TYR A 57 2.77 -11.09 -1.30
C TYR A 57 2.59 -10.78 -2.80
N PHE A 58 2.37 -9.52 -3.17
CA PHE A 58 2.25 -9.12 -4.58
C PHE A 58 3.60 -9.11 -5.29
N TYR A 59 4.69 -8.76 -4.60
CA TYR A 59 6.03 -8.79 -5.19
C TYR A 59 6.40 -10.19 -5.67
N LYS A 60 6.11 -11.22 -4.86
CA LYS A 60 6.32 -12.63 -5.23
C LYS A 60 5.50 -13.09 -6.45
N GLN A 61 4.47 -12.34 -6.84
CA GLN A 61 3.68 -12.59 -8.05
C GLN A 61 4.19 -11.81 -9.27
N GLY A 62 5.34 -11.14 -9.16
CA GLY A 62 5.97 -10.40 -10.27
C GLY A 62 5.46 -8.96 -10.42
N TYR A 63 4.87 -8.37 -9.38
CA TYR A 63 4.49 -6.96 -9.38
C TYR A 63 5.55 -6.08 -8.71
N LYS A 64 5.56 -4.81 -9.10
CA LYS A 64 6.20 -3.70 -8.38
C LYS A 64 5.14 -3.02 -7.51
N ILE A 65 5.54 -2.52 -6.35
CA ILE A 65 4.63 -1.94 -5.35
C ILE A 65 5.19 -0.62 -4.84
N LEU A 66 4.34 0.38 -4.68
CA LEU A 66 4.61 1.55 -3.86
C LEU A 66 3.79 1.42 -2.58
N VAL A 67 4.49 1.31 -1.45
CA VAL A 67 3.89 1.13 -0.13
C VAL A 67 3.65 2.49 0.48
N GLU A 68 2.39 2.88 0.66
CA GLU A 68 1.92 4.09 1.32
C GLU A 68 2.54 5.40 0.82
N GLN A 69 1.87 6.51 1.13
CA GLN A 69 2.36 7.87 0.90
C GLN A 69 2.85 8.17 -0.53
N TYR A 70 2.49 7.33 -1.52
CA TYR A 70 3.00 7.41 -2.88
C TYR A 70 2.48 8.62 -3.64
N ILE A 71 1.54 9.36 -3.04
CA ILE A 71 1.03 10.63 -3.53
C ILE A 71 1.60 11.87 -2.81
N TYR A 72 2.53 11.76 -1.86
CA TYR A 72 3.00 12.91 -1.07
C TYR A 72 4.41 13.39 -1.47
N ALA A 73 4.60 14.71 -1.40
CA ALA A 73 5.81 15.42 -1.86
C ALA A 73 7.15 14.90 -1.34
N PRO A 74 7.28 14.46 -0.06
CA PRO A 74 8.56 13.93 0.43
C PRO A 74 9.04 12.69 -0.34
N HIS A 75 8.14 11.96 -0.99
CA HIS A 75 8.43 10.67 -1.64
C HIS A 75 8.65 10.84 -3.15
N VAL A 76 9.71 11.56 -3.54
CA VAL A 76 9.99 11.95 -4.93
C VAL A 76 9.98 10.76 -5.90
N ARG A 77 10.61 9.65 -5.52
CA ARG A 77 10.63 8.41 -6.33
C ARG A 77 9.22 7.86 -6.59
N LYS A 78 8.41 7.74 -5.54
CA LYS A 78 7.05 7.21 -5.63
C LYS A 78 6.17 8.14 -6.47
N LEU A 79 6.33 9.45 -6.29
CA LEU A 79 5.63 10.44 -7.10
C LEU A 79 5.98 10.39 -8.58
N ALA A 80 7.26 10.21 -8.92
CA ALA A 80 7.67 10.06 -10.30
C ALA A 80 6.98 8.87 -10.96
N ILE A 81 6.92 7.72 -10.27
CA ILE A 81 6.25 6.51 -10.76
C ILE A 81 4.73 6.73 -10.89
N ILE A 82 4.09 7.40 -9.92
CA ILE A 82 2.66 7.71 -10.01
C ILE A 82 2.36 8.64 -11.18
N LYS A 83 3.19 9.67 -11.40
CA LYS A 83 3.05 10.57 -12.55
C LYS A 83 3.27 9.84 -13.87
N GLU A 84 4.26 8.95 -13.94
CA GLU A 84 4.51 8.12 -15.12
C GLU A 84 3.30 7.22 -15.42
N LYS A 85 2.73 6.55 -14.40
CA LYS A 85 1.65 5.57 -14.60
C LYS A 85 0.27 6.20 -14.77
N LEU A 86 -0.02 7.30 -14.08
CA LEU A 86 -1.37 7.88 -13.98
C LEU A 86 -1.48 9.29 -14.56
N GLY A 87 -0.36 9.93 -14.91
CA GLY A 87 -0.30 11.32 -15.33
C GLY A 87 -0.59 12.33 -14.20
N ASP A 88 -0.40 13.61 -14.50
CA ASP A 88 -0.67 14.67 -13.50
C ASP A 88 -2.15 14.75 -13.12
N LYS A 89 -3.07 14.47 -14.06
CA LYS A 89 -4.52 14.42 -13.77
C LYS A 89 -4.86 13.29 -12.79
N GLY A 90 -4.27 12.11 -12.97
CA GLY A 90 -4.45 10.98 -12.04
C GLY A 90 -3.88 11.27 -10.66
N LEU A 91 -2.70 11.89 -10.59
CA LEU A 91 -2.13 12.34 -9.30
C LEU A 91 -3.01 13.39 -8.62
N ALA A 92 -3.51 14.38 -9.36
CA ALA A 92 -4.41 15.40 -8.83
C ALA A 92 -5.71 14.78 -8.32
N PHE A 93 -6.27 13.83 -9.06
CA PHE A 93 -7.44 13.05 -8.64
C PHE A 93 -7.17 12.36 -7.30
N LEU A 94 -6.07 11.62 -7.15
CA LEU A 94 -5.75 10.92 -5.89
C LEU A 94 -5.48 11.88 -4.71
N ARG A 95 -5.10 13.13 -4.97
CA ARG A 95 -4.82 14.17 -3.95
C ARG A 95 -6.04 15.01 -3.58
N ARG A 96 -7.17 14.85 -4.27
CA ARG A 96 -8.34 15.71 -4.04
C ARG A 96 -8.83 15.59 -2.59
N LYS A 97 -9.43 16.67 -2.10
CA LYS A 97 -10.15 16.66 -0.83
C LYS A 97 -11.59 16.25 -1.10
N GLU A 98 -12.12 15.34 -0.31
CA GLU A 98 -13.53 14.97 -0.37
C GLU A 98 -14.36 15.92 0.49
N ILE A 99 -15.64 16.07 0.15
CA ILE A 99 -16.60 16.77 1.01
C ILE A 99 -16.73 15.96 2.31
N GLY A 100 -16.33 16.55 3.44
CA GLY A 100 -16.28 15.88 4.74
C GLY A 100 -14.87 15.48 5.21
N GLY A 101 -13.81 15.76 4.44
CA GLY A 101 -12.43 15.68 4.92
C GLY A 101 -11.45 15.06 3.93
N LYS A 102 -10.21 14.84 4.41
CA LYS A 102 -9.15 14.20 3.62
C LYS A 102 -9.30 12.68 3.67
N VAL A 103 -9.72 12.07 2.57
CA VAL A 103 -9.66 10.61 2.40
C VAL A 103 -8.32 10.25 1.77
N GLN A 104 -7.65 9.24 2.32
CA GLN A 104 -6.38 8.77 1.78
C GLN A 104 -6.62 7.73 0.68
N PRO A 105 -5.75 7.67 -0.35
CA PRO A 105 -5.81 6.60 -1.34
C PRO A 105 -5.46 5.26 -0.69
N PRO A 106 -5.77 4.13 -1.35
CA PRO A 106 -5.47 2.81 -0.81
C PRO A 106 -4.01 2.65 -0.43
N ASP A 107 -3.71 1.84 0.60
CA ASP A 107 -2.36 1.70 1.15
C ASP A 107 -1.28 1.37 0.10
N LEU A 108 -1.62 0.57 -0.93
CA LEU A 108 -0.67 0.11 -1.95
C LEU A 108 -1.08 0.52 -3.37
N PHE A 109 -0.09 0.98 -4.15
CA PHE A 109 -0.17 1.05 -5.60
C PHE A 109 0.64 -0.10 -6.21
N ILE A 110 0.00 -0.98 -6.99
CA ILE A 110 0.59 -2.22 -7.48
C ILE A 110 0.57 -2.21 -9.00
N TYR A 111 1.71 -2.46 -9.63
CA TYR A 111 1.84 -2.32 -11.08
C TYR A 111 2.87 -3.27 -11.68
N ASN A 112 2.74 -3.49 -12.98
CA ASN A 112 3.78 -4.03 -13.84
C ASN A 112 3.73 -3.29 -15.20
N GLU A 113 4.34 -3.83 -16.24
CA GLU A 113 4.35 -3.21 -17.56
C GLU A 113 2.97 -3.15 -18.23
N LYS A 114 2.08 -4.10 -17.91
CA LYS A 114 0.80 -4.27 -18.61
C LYS A 114 -0.39 -3.68 -17.87
N LYS A 115 -0.35 -3.62 -16.55
CA LYS A 115 -1.48 -3.23 -15.72
C LYS A 115 -1.05 -2.65 -14.37
N PHE A 116 -1.95 -1.89 -13.79
CA PHE A 116 -1.87 -1.45 -12.40
C PHE A 116 -3.22 -1.64 -11.71
N PHE A 117 -3.20 -1.71 -10.39
CA PHE A 117 -4.36 -1.71 -9.51
C PHE A 117 -3.95 -1.21 -8.12
N PHE A 118 -4.94 -1.01 -7.26
CA PHE A 118 -4.71 -0.55 -5.90
C PHE A 118 -5.07 -1.64 -4.89
N ALA A 119 -4.49 -1.58 -3.69
CA ALA A 119 -4.92 -2.41 -2.59
C ALA A 119 -4.96 -1.64 -1.27
N GLU A 120 -6.03 -1.81 -0.53
CA GLU A 120 -6.17 -1.39 0.86
C GLU A 120 -5.94 -2.62 1.74
N VAL A 121 -5.08 -2.50 2.73
CA VAL A 121 -4.76 -3.56 3.67
C VAL A 121 -5.61 -3.38 4.93
N LYS A 122 -6.13 -4.49 5.44
CA LYS A 122 -6.96 -4.52 6.64
C LYS A 122 -6.50 -5.64 7.55
N THR A 123 -6.24 -5.29 8.81
CA THR A 123 -6.11 -6.29 9.88
C THR A 123 -7.49 -6.73 10.35
N PRO A 124 -7.63 -7.83 11.12
CA PRO A 124 -8.95 -8.32 11.57
C PRO A 124 -9.73 -7.32 12.43
N LYS A 125 -9.05 -6.32 13.00
CA LYS A 125 -9.68 -5.28 13.83
C LYS A 125 -10.15 -4.08 13.01
N ASP A 126 -9.69 -3.95 11.76
CA ASP A 126 -9.95 -2.79 10.93
C ASP A 126 -11.24 -2.96 10.14
N ARG A 127 -11.93 -1.83 9.91
CA ARG A 127 -13.08 -1.77 9.03
C ARG A 127 -12.91 -0.66 8.03
N LEU A 128 -13.36 -0.91 6.81
CA LEU A 128 -13.36 0.10 5.77
C LEU A 128 -14.45 1.13 6.05
N ARG A 129 -14.06 2.39 6.22
CA ARG A 129 -15.00 3.50 6.47
C ARG A 129 -15.82 3.80 5.22
N GLU A 130 -17.05 4.27 5.37
CA GLU A 130 -17.93 4.59 4.23
C GLU A 130 -17.33 5.61 3.27
N LEU A 131 -16.61 6.62 3.78
CA LEU A 131 -15.88 7.58 2.94
C LEU A 131 -14.75 6.91 2.13
N GLN A 132 -14.06 5.92 2.70
CA GLN A 132 -13.04 5.17 1.96
C GLN A 132 -13.69 4.30 0.88
N LYS A 133 -14.83 3.64 1.17
CA LYS A 133 -15.57 2.84 0.17
C LYS A 133 -15.93 3.68 -1.05
N LYS A 134 -16.57 4.84 -0.84
CA LYS A 134 -16.96 5.77 -1.91
C LYS A 134 -15.74 6.21 -2.72
N PHE A 135 -14.69 6.65 -2.04
CA PHE A 135 -13.47 7.08 -2.71
C PHE A 135 -12.81 5.95 -3.54
N PHE A 136 -12.84 4.72 -3.04
CA PHE A 136 -12.27 3.57 -3.74
C PHE A 136 -13.11 3.17 -4.96
N GLU A 137 -14.44 3.26 -4.88
CA GLU A 137 -15.33 3.08 -6.04
C GLU A 137 -15.07 4.15 -7.12
N GLU A 138 -14.84 5.39 -6.70
CA GLU A 138 -14.46 6.47 -7.62
C GLU A 138 -13.09 6.22 -8.26
N ILE A 139 -12.12 5.67 -7.52
CA ILE A 139 -10.82 5.23 -8.06
C ILE A 139 -11.03 4.13 -9.12
N GLU A 140 -11.83 3.10 -8.83
CA GLU A 140 -12.13 2.02 -9.78
C GLU A 140 -12.73 2.58 -11.07
N LYS A 141 -13.70 3.50 -10.95
CA LYS A 141 -14.35 4.15 -12.09
C LYS A 141 -13.40 5.05 -12.89
N TYR A 142 -12.65 5.93 -12.21
CA TYR A 142 -11.81 6.92 -12.86
C TYR A 142 -10.64 6.28 -13.62
N PHE A 143 -10.00 5.27 -13.02
CA PHE A 143 -8.85 4.60 -13.62
C PHE A 143 -9.20 3.33 -14.39
N SER A 144 -10.48 2.95 -14.43
CA SER A 144 -10.94 1.69 -15.03
C SER A 144 -10.11 0.48 -14.52
N THR A 145 -9.88 0.45 -13.21
CA THR A 145 -9.07 -0.57 -12.52
C THR A 145 -9.81 -1.12 -11.31
N THR A 146 -9.17 -2.00 -10.54
CA THR A 146 -9.71 -2.57 -9.30
C THR A 146 -9.00 -2.00 -8.08
N VAL A 147 -9.75 -1.78 -7.02
CA VAL A 147 -9.23 -1.64 -5.65
C VAL A 147 -9.48 -2.96 -4.93
N LYS A 148 -8.42 -3.59 -4.46
CA LYS A 148 -8.48 -4.85 -3.72
C LYS A 148 -8.47 -4.59 -2.21
N ILE A 149 -9.32 -5.29 -1.47
CA ILE A 149 -9.25 -5.31 0.00
C ILE A 149 -8.47 -6.54 0.42
N VAL A 150 -7.31 -6.33 1.03
CA VAL A 150 -6.40 -7.39 1.48
C VAL A 150 -6.60 -7.59 2.97
N ASN A 151 -7.32 -8.66 3.32
CA ASN A 151 -7.50 -9.05 4.71
C ASN A 151 -6.31 -9.89 5.15
N LEU A 152 -5.56 -9.40 6.13
CA LEU A 152 -4.52 -10.19 6.77
C LEU A 152 -5.12 -11.04 7.88
N ILE A 153 -4.84 -12.34 7.84
CA ILE A 153 -5.23 -13.26 8.90
C ILE A 153 -3.99 -13.99 9.42
N ASN A 154 -3.97 -14.23 10.72
CA ASN A 154 -2.96 -15.10 11.30
C ASN A 154 -3.21 -16.54 10.84
N LYS A 155 -2.14 -17.26 10.51
CA LYS A 155 -2.16 -18.68 10.15
C LYS A 155 -2.28 -19.56 11.39
#